data_AF-A0A7X9XGR9-F1
#
_entry.id   AF-A0A7X9XGR9-F1
#
_cell.length_a   1.000
_cell.length_b   1.000
_cell.length_c   1.000
_cell.angle_alpha   90.00
_cell.angle_beta   90.00
_cell.angle_gamma   90.00
#
_symmetry.space_group_name_H-M   'P 1'
#
loop_
_entity.id
_entity.type
_entity.pdbx_description
1 polymer ?
#
loop_
_entity_poly.entity_id
_entity_poly.type
_entity_poly.pdbx_seq_one_letter_code
_entity_poly.pdbx_strand_id
1 'polypeptide(L)'
;MYNYKNIKNNQAIGYSQEKIINGVTYVYEYAIKKQANIFKTYFFCVEKKHIDNFDEYAQEEILKFNTIEDALFHIKKKGANENLLKPMKGVSFF
;
A
#
# COMPACT_ATOMS: atom_id res chain seq x y z
N MET A 1 -4.61 15.62 9.61
CA MET A 1 -3.51 14.70 9.24
C MET A 1 -3.70 13.42 10.05
N TYR A 2 -3.84 12.25 9.41
CA TYR A 2 -4.08 11.01 10.16
C TYR A 2 -2.77 10.55 10.84
N ASN A 3 -2.84 10.26 12.13
CA ASN A 3 -1.68 9.77 12.88
C ASN A 3 -1.54 8.25 12.66
N TYR A 4 -0.86 7.86 11.58
CA TYR A 4 -0.60 6.46 11.22
C TYR A 4 0.11 5.66 12.33
N LYS A 5 0.76 6.33 13.30
CA LYS A 5 1.43 5.70 14.44
C LYS A 5 0.46 4.95 15.35
N ASN A 6 -0.84 5.23 15.26
CA ASN A 6 -1.88 4.64 16.11
C ASN A 6 -2.71 3.54 15.43
N ILE A 7 -2.18 2.90 14.38
CA ILE A 7 -2.85 1.75 13.76
C ILE A 7 -3.07 0.63 14.81
N LYS A 8 -4.33 0.26 15.04
CA LYS A 8 -4.70 -0.80 15.98
C LYS A 8 -4.57 -2.16 15.33
N ASN A 9 -4.56 -3.21 16.15
CA ASN A 9 -4.60 -4.57 15.65
C ASN A 9 -5.82 -4.79 14.74
N ASN A 10 -5.64 -5.53 13.65
CA ASN A 10 -6.60 -5.76 12.57
C ASN A 10 -7.05 -4.52 11.79
N GLN A 11 -6.38 -3.38 11.95
CA GLN A 11 -6.60 -2.21 11.09
C GLN A 11 -5.62 -2.19 9.94
N ALA A 12 -6.09 -1.64 8.82
CA ALA A 12 -5.27 -1.30 7.66
C ALA A 12 -5.38 0.21 7.40
N ILE A 13 -4.26 0.80 7.01
CA ILE A 13 -4.18 2.14 6.44
C ILE A 13 -3.56 2.06 5.07
N GLY A 14 -4.01 2.90 4.15
CA GLY A 14 -3.53 2.85 2.78
C GLY A 14 -4.32 3.75 1.87
N TYR A 15 -3.95 3.74 0.60
CA TYR A 15 -4.63 4.48 -0.46
C TYR A 15 -4.21 3.94 -1.82
N SER A 16 -5.06 4.19 -2.82
CA SER A 16 -4.76 3.97 -4.23
C SER A 16 -4.59 5.33 -4.91
N GLN A 17 -3.71 5.41 -5.90
CA GLN A 17 -3.52 6.61 -6.71
C GLN A 17 -3.14 6.24 -8.14
N GLU A 18 -3.50 7.11 -9.08
CA GLU A 18 -3.01 7.04 -10.46
C GLU A 18 -1.81 7.97 -10.63
N LYS A 19 -0.80 7.51 -11.35
CA LYS A 19 0.35 8.33 -11.77
C LYS A 19 0.50 8.25 -13.28
N ILE A 20 0.83 9.38 -13.90
CA ILE A 20 1.22 9.43 -15.30
C ILE A 20 2.74 9.47 -15.36
N ILE A 21 3.36 8.48 -16.00
CA ILE A 21 4.81 8.37 -16.19
C ILE A 21 5.05 8.22 -17.70
N ASN A 22 5.74 9.18 -18.31
CA ASN A 22 6.02 9.20 -19.75
C ASN A 22 4.78 9.00 -20.64
N GLY A 23 3.64 9.59 -20.24
CA GLY A 23 2.37 9.49 -20.97
C GLY A 23 1.59 8.18 -20.73
N VAL A 24 2.11 7.27 -19.90
CA VAL A 24 1.42 6.02 -19.51
C VAL A 24 0.83 6.18 -18.12
N THR A 25 -0.45 5.84 -17.97
CA THR A 25 -1.13 5.86 -16.66
C THR A 25 -0.92 4.54 -15.93
N TYR A 26 -0.43 4.62 -14.71
CA TYR A 26 -0.24 3.50 -13.79
C TYR A 26 -1.18 3.65 -12.59
N VAL A 27 -1.69 2.52 -12.12
CA VAL A 27 -2.42 2.42 -10.84
C VAL A 27 -1.44 1.93 -9.80
N TYR A 28 -1.34 2.65 -8.69
CA TYR A 28 -0.53 2.29 -7.54
C TYR A 28 -1.42 2.10 -6.31
N GLU A 29 -1.17 1.06 -5.54
CA GLU A 29 -1.76 0.88 -4.22
C GLU A 29 -0.68 0.67 -3.17
N TYR A 30 -0.89 1.31 -2.02
CA TYR A 30 0.00 1.21 -0.87
C TYR A 30 -0.83 0.99 0.38
N ALA A 31 -0.48 -0.04 1.16
CA ALA A 31 -1.14 -0.27 2.44
C ALA A 31 -0.19 -0.82 3.51
N ILE A 32 -0.54 -0.57 4.76
CA ILE A 32 0.04 -1.19 5.96
C ILE A 32 -1.11 -1.74 6.80
N LYS A 33 -1.04 -3.02 7.15
CA LYS A 33 -1.98 -3.67 8.08
C LYS A 33 -1.24 -4.15 9.31
N LYS A 34 -1.78 -3.86 10.49
CA LYS A 34 -1.29 -4.44 11.75
C LYS A 34 -2.09 -5.69 12.07
N GLN A 35 -1.43 -6.83 12.23
CA GLN A 35 -2.06 -8.10 12.61
C GLN A 35 -1.15 -8.87 13.56
N ALA A 36 -1.67 -9.25 14.73
CA ALA A 36 -0.93 -9.97 15.77
C ALA A 36 0.42 -9.30 16.12
N ASN A 37 0.41 -7.97 16.25
CA ASN A 37 1.60 -7.13 16.48
C ASN A 37 2.68 -7.16 15.38
N ILE A 38 2.39 -7.74 14.21
CA ILE A 38 3.23 -7.65 13.02
C ILE A 38 2.60 -6.63 12.06
N PHE A 39 3.43 -5.88 11.37
CA PHE A 39 3.01 -4.95 10.32
C PHE A 39 3.25 -5.59 8.96
N LYS A 40 2.20 -5.79 8.17
CA LYS A 40 2.27 -6.23 6.79
C LYS A 40 2.19 -5.02 5.87
N THR A 41 3.09 -4.89 4.90
CA THR A 41 2.99 -3.89 3.83
C THR A 41 2.47 -4.53 2.55
N TYR A 42 1.73 -3.77 1.76
CA TYR A 42 1.30 -4.11 0.41
C TYR A 42 1.71 -2.99 -0.51
N PHE A 43 2.38 -3.37 -1.58
CA PHE A 43 2.65 -2.54 -2.72
C PHE A 43 2.11 -3.24 -3.95
N PHE A 44 1.33 -2.50 -4.72
CA PHE A 44 0.84 -2.93 -6.01
C PHE A 44 1.04 -1.83 -7.04
N CYS A 45 1.46 -2.21 -8.24
CA CYS A 45 1.59 -1.31 -9.38
C CYS A 45 1.27 -2.04 -10.67
N VAL A 46 0.41 -1.47 -11.50
CA VAL A 46 0.12 -1.99 -12.84
C VAL A 46 -0.16 -0.83 -13.80
N GLU A 47 0.12 -1.01 -15.09
CA GLU A 47 -0.38 -0.10 -16.12
C GLU A 47 -1.90 -0.16 -16.15
N LYS A 48 -2.57 0.99 -16.21
CA LYS A 48 -4.03 1.08 -16.16
C LYS A 48 -4.71 0.30 -17.29
N LYS A 49 -4.06 0.18 -18.46
CA LYS A 49 -4.57 -0.63 -19.58
C LYS A 49 -4.60 -2.14 -19.29
N HIS A 50 -3.85 -2.61 -18.29
CA HIS A 50 -3.75 -3.99 -17.87
C HIS A 50 -4.49 -4.27 -16.55
N ILE A 51 -5.30 -3.33 -16.06
CA ILE A 51 -5.98 -3.48 -14.76
C ILE A 51 -6.97 -4.65 -14.75
N ASP A 52 -7.56 -5.00 -15.89
CA ASP A 52 -8.52 -6.11 -15.98
C ASP A 52 -7.83 -7.49 -16.07
N ASN A 53 -6.54 -7.52 -16.38
CA ASN A 53 -5.72 -8.74 -16.48
C ASN A 53 -4.39 -8.57 -15.73
N PHE A 54 -4.46 -7.94 -14.56
CA PHE A 54 -3.29 -7.45 -13.83
C PHE A 54 -2.36 -8.56 -13.36
N ASP A 55 -2.83 -9.80 -13.18
CA ASP A 55 -2.04 -10.92 -12.65
C ASP A 55 -0.72 -11.15 -13.42
N GLU A 56 -0.69 -10.86 -14.72
CA GLU A 56 0.50 -11.04 -15.57
C GLU A 56 1.41 -9.80 -15.63
N TYR A 57 0.88 -8.62 -15.29
CA TYR A 57 1.55 -7.33 -15.53
C TYR A 57 1.83 -6.54 -14.25
N ALA A 58 1.21 -6.93 -13.14
CA ALA A 58 1.33 -6.24 -11.87
C ALA A 58 2.65 -6.56 -11.20
N GLN A 59 3.24 -5.53 -10.60
CA GLN A 59 4.23 -5.69 -9.57
C GLN A 59 3.49 -5.71 -8.23
N GLU A 60 3.42 -6.88 -7.60
CA GLU A 60 2.85 -7.05 -6.26
C GLU A 60 3.97 -7.44 -5.28
N GLU A 61 3.96 -6.83 -4.10
CA GLU A 61 4.88 -7.18 -3.03
C GLU A 61 4.23 -7.07 -1.66
N ILE A 62 4.33 -8.16 -0.89
CA ILE A 62 3.82 -8.23 0.49
C ILE A 62 4.97 -8.61 1.41
N LEU A 63 5.32 -7.72 2.34
CA LEU A 63 6.38 -7.96 3.32
C LEU A 63 5.86 -7.80 4.76
N LYS A 64 6.61 -8.36 5.71
CA LYS A 64 6.31 -8.32 7.15
C LYS A 64 7.41 -7.60 7.91
N PHE A 65 7.02 -6.78 8.87
CA PHE A 65 7.89 -5.99 9.71
C PHE A 65 7.44 -6.05 11.17
N ASN A 66 8.40 -5.91 12.08
CA ASN A 66 8.13 -5.89 13.52
C ASN A 66 7.77 -4.48 14.01
N THR A 67 8.09 -3.44 13.24
CA THR A 67 7.85 -2.04 13.60
C THR A 67 7.05 -1.32 12.51
N ILE A 68 6.32 -0.26 12.90
CA ILE A 68 5.58 0.58 11.95
C ILE A 68 6.55 1.44 11.13
N GLU A 69 7.69 1.81 11.72
CA GLU A 69 8.74 2.60 11.09
C GLU A 69 9.36 1.87 9.90
N ASP A 70 9.70 0.58 10.06
CA ASP A 70 10.26 -0.23 8.97
C ASP A 70 9.24 -0.44 7.85
N ALA A 71 7.97 -0.70 8.22
CA ALA A 71 6.88 -0.85 7.26
C ALA A 71 6.64 0.44 6.46
N LEU A 72 6.67 1.60 7.12
CA LEU A 72 6.56 2.92 6.47
C LEU A 72 7.74 3.21 5.56
N PHE A 73 8.96 2.93 6.03
CA PHE A 73 10.17 3.13 5.25
C PHE A 73 10.13 2.31 3.96
N HIS A 74 9.66 1.07 4.05
CA HIS A 74 9.46 0.20 2.91
C HIS A 74 8.50 0.79 1.87
N ILE A 75 7.27 1.16 2.23
CA ILE A 75 6.31 1.71 1.26
C ILE A 75 6.75 3.08 0.72
N LYS A 76 7.46 3.89 1.51
CA LYS A 76 8.06 5.15 1.04
C LYS A 76 9.13 4.91 -0.01
N LYS A 77 9.96 3.86 0.13
CA LYS A 77 10.91 3.44 -0.92
C LYS A 77 10.22 3.04 -2.23
N LYS A 78 8.97 2.56 -2.18
CA LYS A 78 8.12 2.28 -3.35
C LYS A 78 7.39 3.52 -3.89
N GLY A 79 7.63 4.70 -3.32
CA GLY A 79 7.05 5.97 -3.76
C GLY A 79 5.69 6.30 -3.13
N ALA A 80 5.37 5.74 -1.96
CA ALA A 80 4.23 6.15 -1.16
C ALA A 80 4.45 7.52 -0.50
N ASN A 81 3.38 8.31 -0.37
CA ASN A 81 3.33 9.53 0.41
C ASN A 81 2.56 9.23 1.72
N GLU A 82 3.26 9.28 2.84
CA GLU A 82 2.70 8.97 4.16
C GLU A 82 1.52 9.87 4.56
N ASN A 83 1.44 11.08 4.02
CA ASN A 83 0.37 12.03 4.30
C ASN A 83 -0.98 11.62 3.69
N LEU A 84 -0.96 10.70 2.70
CA LEU A 84 -2.16 10.18 2.06
C LEU A 84 -2.69 8.91 2.74
N LEU A 85 -1.95 8.35 3.69
CA LEU A 85 -2.37 7.18 4.45
C LEU A 85 -3.62 7.51 5.27
N LYS A 86 -4.67 6.72 5.05
CA LYS A 86 -5.95 6.84 5.75
C LYS A 86 -6.49 5.46 6.10
N PRO A 87 -7.35 5.33 7.13
CA PRO A 87 -8.01 4.07 7.44
C PRO A 87 -8.74 3.51 6.23
N MET A 88 -8.51 2.22 5.97
CA MET A 88 -9.21 1.48 4.93
C MET A 88 -10.32 0.63 5.55
N LYS A 89 -11.56 0.78 5.07
CA LYS A 89 -12.70 -0.05 5.48
C LYS A 89 -12.93 -1.15 4.44
N GLY A 90 -13.17 -2.38 4.88
CA GLY A 90 -13.57 -3.48 4.00
C GLY A 90 -12.47 -4.04 3.08
N VAL A 91 -11.22 -3.62 3.28
CA VAL A 91 -10.08 -4.11 2.48
C VAL A 91 -9.63 -5.43 3.09
N SER A 92 -10.29 -6.51 2.64
CA SER A 92 -9.85 -7.89 2.86
C SER A 92 -8.71 -8.22 1.92
N PHE A 93 -7.64 -7.44 2.00
CA PHE A 93 -6.35 -7.85 1.44
C PHE A 93 -5.40 -8.05 2.64
N PHE A 94 -4.50 -9.03 2.49
CA PHE A 94 -3.65 -9.70 3.50
C PHE A 94 -4.25 -10.70 4.49
#